data_AF-A0A522NTR2-F1
#
_entry.id   AF-A0A522NTR2-F1
#
_cell.length_a   1.000
_cell.length_b   1.000
_cell.length_c   1.000
_cell.angle_alpha   90.00
_cell.angle_beta   90.00
_cell.angle_gamma   90.00
#
_symmetry.space_group_name_H-M   'P 1'
#
loop_
_entity.id
_entity.type
_entity.pdbx_description
1 polymer ?
#
loop_
_entity_poly.entity_id
_entity_poly.type
_entity_poly.pdbx_seq_one_letter_code
_entity_poly.pdbx_strand_id
1 'polypeptide(L)'
;MSSRRRPPRRKPLWRWEPAGYILLFLLLFVTSALQVTGPVIAFWVFLGVTAAVALIVLAGLFGAGARGRRNPDAYGNLTTLAGLTLVPTPPSDAARTVVSDASRHQNAIDAAAAFGGGTLTAVLVPRATRWLGRRYRVAVHLVAGANQRVFHAGFLPLALGDEWHALLLPLRAEGRYLLVPATVFGDRRPFSVELDLGSASAAFLRANDERGSQ
;
A
#
# COMPACT_ATOMS: atom_id res chain seq x y z
N MET A 1 -13.37 -27.47 12.88
CA MET A 1 -13.75 -26.06 12.65
C MET A 1 -12.58 -25.14 13.02
N SER A 2 -11.69 -24.84 12.07
CA SER A 2 -10.60 -23.89 12.32
C SER A 2 -11.16 -22.47 12.33
N SER A 3 -10.99 -21.75 13.43
CA SER A 3 -11.32 -20.32 13.48
C SER A 3 -10.47 -19.58 12.45
N ARG A 4 -11.06 -19.21 11.30
CA ARG A 4 -10.41 -18.33 10.32
C ARG A 4 -10.17 -16.99 11.01
N ARG A 5 -8.99 -16.82 11.62
CA ARG A 5 -8.59 -15.54 12.21
C ARG A 5 -8.61 -14.51 11.09
N ARG A 6 -9.51 -13.52 11.21
CA ARG A 6 -9.57 -12.41 10.28
C ARG A 6 -8.19 -11.73 10.24
N PRO A 7 -7.63 -11.46 9.06
CA PRO A 7 -6.33 -10.83 8.99
C PRO A 7 -6.36 -9.43 9.60
N PRO A 8 -5.24 -8.97 10.18
CA PRO A 8 -5.18 -7.67 10.84
C PRO A 8 -5.43 -6.55 9.83
N ARG A 9 -6.37 -5.65 10.17
CA ARG A 9 -6.80 -4.53 9.31
C ARG A 9 -6.03 -3.23 9.54
N ARG A 10 -5.21 -3.18 10.59
CA ARG A 10 -4.42 -2.01 10.96
C ARG A 10 -2.98 -2.40 11.24
N LYS A 11 -2.05 -1.50 10.94
CA LYS A 11 -0.67 -1.57 11.40
C LYS A 11 -0.64 -1.51 12.94
N PRO A 12 0.17 -2.36 13.61
CA PRO A 12 0.44 -2.19 15.02
C PRO A 12 1.16 -0.85 15.24
N LEU A 13 1.00 -0.26 16.43
CA LEU A 13 1.50 1.10 16.72
C LEU A 13 3.00 1.25 16.48
N TRP A 14 3.80 0.25 16.83
CA TRP A 14 5.24 0.25 16.60
C TRP A 14 5.65 0.20 15.12
N ARG A 15 4.74 -0.18 14.21
CA ARG A 15 4.93 -0.09 12.73
C ARG A 15 4.26 1.13 12.11
N TRP A 16 3.68 2.01 12.93
CA TRP A 16 3.07 3.24 12.45
C TRP A 16 4.16 4.31 12.36
N GLU A 17 4.44 4.81 11.15
CA GLU A 17 5.56 5.75 10.90
C GLU A 17 5.59 6.94 11.87
N PRO A 18 4.44 7.59 12.19
CA PRO A 18 4.40 8.71 13.14
C PRO A 18 4.83 8.36 14.57
N ALA A 19 4.76 7.09 14.99
CA ALA A 19 5.03 6.72 16.38
C ALA A 19 6.45 7.05 16.82
N GLY A 20 7.44 6.84 15.94
CA GLY A 20 8.84 7.18 16.22
C GLY A 20 9.05 8.70 16.35
N TYR A 21 8.41 9.49 15.49
CA TYR A 21 8.47 10.96 15.56
C TYR A 21 7.78 11.51 16.79
N ILE A 22 6.62 10.96 17.17
CA ILE A 22 5.90 11.37 18.39
C ILE A 22 6.77 11.06 19.61
N LEU A 23 7.40 9.88 19.67
CA LEU A 23 8.29 9.51 20.76
C LEU A 23 9.50 10.45 20.82
N LEU A 24 10.12 10.74 19.68
CA LEU A 24 11.26 11.67 19.59
C LEU A 24 10.87 13.09 20.03
N PHE A 25 9.71 13.59 19.58
CA PHE A 25 9.22 14.91 19.96
C PHE A 25 8.92 14.97 21.47
N LEU A 26 8.31 13.93 22.03
CA LEU A 26 8.06 13.82 23.46
C LEU A 26 9.37 13.79 24.26
N LEU A 27 10.36 13.01 23.82
CA LEU A 27 11.69 12.96 24.44
C LEU A 27 12.42 14.30 24.39
N LEU A 28 12.36 14.99 23.24
CA LEU A 28 12.94 16.31 23.07
C LEU A 28 12.25 17.33 23.99
N PHE A 29 10.92 17.28 24.06
CA PHE A 29 10.13 18.15 24.94
C PHE A 29 10.49 17.94 26.41
N VAL A 30 10.52 16.69 26.88
CA VAL A 30 10.91 16.35 28.26
C VAL A 30 12.35 16.78 28.54
N THR A 31 13.28 16.48 27.63
CA THR A 31 14.68 16.90 27.77
C THR A 31 14.83 18.42 27.82
N SER A 32 14.03 19.17 27.05
CA SER A 32 14.04 20.65 27.08
C SER A 32 13.43 21.25 28.34
N ALA A 33 12.49 20.56 28.98
CA ALA A 33 11.85 21.01 30.21
C ALA A 33 12.72 20.75 31.46
N LEU A 34 13.69 19.84 31.37
CA LEU A 34 14.65 19.58 32.44
C LEU A 34 15.68 20.72 32.48
N GLN A 35 15.53 21.62 33.46
CA GLN A 35 16.53 22.65 33.74
C GLN A 35 17.83 22.00 34.27
N VAL A 36 18.97 22.56 33.88
CA VAL A 36 20.33 22.12 34.29
C VAL A 36 20.53 22.21 35.81
N THR A 37 19.67 22.93 36.51
CA THR A 37 19.63 23.06 37.99
C THR A 37 19.05 21.83 38.71
N GLY A 38 18.42 20.89 37.99
CA GLY A 38 17.96 19.62 38.54
C GLY A 38 19.09 18.58 38.72
N PRO A 39 18.77 17.32 39.08
CA PRO A 39 19.77 16.26 39.19
C PRO A 39 20.46 16.04 37.83
N VAL A 40 21.73 16.46 37.73
CA VAL A 40 22.57 16.42 36.52
C VAL A 40 22.55 15.05 35.84
N ILE A 41 22.50 13.97 36.63
CA ILE A 41 22.41 12.59 36.13
C ILE A 41 21.13 12.38 35.29
N ALA A 42 19.99 12.92 35.72
CA ALA A 42 18.73 12.78 35.00
C ALA A 42 18.80 13.46 33.63
N PHE A 43 19.38 14.67 33.56
CA PHE A 43 19.56 15.37 32.28
C PHE A 43 20.39 14.55 31.29
N TRP A 44 21.55 14.01 31.71
CA TRP A 44 22.39 13.19 30.84
C TRP A 44 21.73 11.88 30.40
N VAL A 45 20.97 11.24 31.29
CA VAL A 45 20.19 10.04 30.95
C VAL A 45 19.15 10.36 29.89
N PHE A 46 18.34 11.42 30.09
CA PHE A 46 17.33 11.82 29.11
C PHE A 46 17.92 12.24 27.77
N LEU A 47 19.04 12.98 27.78
CA LEU A 47 19.76 13.34 26.56
C LEU A 47 20.26 12.09 25.81
N GLY A 48 20.86 11.14 26.53
CA GLY A 48 21.34 9.88 25.96
C GLY A 48 20.22 9.05 25.35
N VAL A 49 19.09 8.90 26.05
CA VAL A 49 17.89 8.22 25.53
C VAL A 49 17.34 8.95 24.30
N THR A 50 17.26 10.28 24.33
CA THR A 50 16.80 11.09 23.19
C THR A 50 17.69 10.88 21.98
N ALA A 51 19.02 10.94 22.15
CA ALA A 51 19.98 10.69 21.08
C ALA A 51 19.86 9.27 20.52
N ALA A 52 19.74 8.25 21.39
CA ALA A 52 19.56 6.87 20.96
C ALA A 52 18.28 6.67 20.13
N VAL A 53 17.15 7.24 20.57
CA VAL A 53 15.89 7.18 19.82
C VAL A 53 16.00 7.94 18.50
N ALA A 54 16.64 9.11 18.48
CA ALA A 54 16.88 9.87 17.26
C ALA A 54 17.68 9.05 16.23
N LEU A 55 18.76 8.38 16.68
CA LEU A 55 19.56 7.49 15.85
C LEU A 55 18.76 6.31 15.30
N ILE A 56 17.89 5.69 16.12
CA ILE A 56 17.00 4.60 15.67
C ILE A 56 16.02 5.11 14.60
N VAL A 57 15.42 6.29 14.79
CA VAL A 57 14.50 6.89 13.80
C VAL A 57 15.23 7.21 12.49
N LEU A 58 16.42 7.83 12.57
CA LEU A 58 17.26 8.12 11.40
C LEU A 58 17.69 6.83 10.68
N ALA A 59 18.16 5.83 11.41
CA ALA A 59 18.51 4.52 10.84
C ALA A 59 17.29 3.83 10.22
N GLY A 60 16.09 4.02 10.79
CA GLY A 60 14.82 3.58 10.21
C GLY A 60 14.52 4.27 8.87
N LEU A 61 14.71 5.59 8.79
CA LEU A 61 14.49 6.38 7.57
C LEU A 61 15.47 6.03 6.45
N PHE A 62 16.77 6.06 6.76
CA PHE A 62 17.82 5.75 5.77
C PHE A 62 17.84 4.25 5.43
N GLY A 63 17.59 3.39 6.41
CA GLY A 63 17.47 1.95 6.20
C GLY A 63 16.20 1.55 5.45
N ALA A 64 15.11 2.31 5.51
CA ALA A 64 13.93 2.09 4.67
C ALA A 64 14.25 2.37 3.19
N GLY A 65 15.05 3.39 2.89
CA GLY A 65 15.57 3.64 1.54
C GLY A 65 16.43 2.49 1.01
N ALA A 66 17.29 1.91 1.86
CA ALA A 66 18.11 0.74 1.50
C ALA A 66 17.30 -0.58 1.40
N ARG A 67 16.15 -0.67 2.08
CA ARG A 67 15.22 -1.81 2.01
C ARG A 67 14.33 -1.82 0.76
N GLY A 68 14.59 -0.95 -0.22
CA GLY A 68 13.97 -0.94 -1.56
C GLY A 68 14.11 -2.22 -2.39
N ARG A 69 14.52 -3.35 -1.79
CA ARG A 69 14.60 -4.67 -2.45
C ARG A 69 13.29 -5.45 -2.41
N ARG A 70 12.28 -5.03 -1.63
CA ARG A 70 10.97 -5.70 -1.60
C ARG A 70 9.98 -4.96 -2.49
N ASN A 71 9.44 -5.69 -3.45
CA ASN A 71 8.42 -5.24 -4.38
C ASN A 71 7.21 -6.19 -4.29
N PRO A 72 6.02 -5.73 -3.90
CA PRO A 72 5.68 -4.40 -3.38
C PRO A 72 6.36 -4.08 -2.04
N ASP A 73 6.54 -2.80 -1.75
CA ASP A 73 7.19 -2.33 -0.51
C ASP A 73 6.31 -2.52 0.75
N ALA A 74 6.80 -2.04 1.90
CA ALA A 74 6.08 -2.11 3.18
C ALA A 74 4.79 -1.27 3.21
N TYR A 75 4.61 -0.36 2.25
CA TYR A 75 3.46 0.54 2.10
C TYR A 75 2.52 0.10 0.97
N GLY A 76 2.85 -0.99 0.26
CA GLY A 76 2.09 -1.50 -0.87
C GLY A 76 2.32 -0.70 -2.16
N ASN A 77 3.41 0.05 -2.24
CA ASN A 77 3.86 0.67 -3.47
C ASN A 77 4.54 -0.39 -4.36
N LEU A 78 4.15 -0.43 -5.62
CA LEU A 78 4.62 -1.39 -6.61
C LEU A 78 5.49 -0.63 -7.62
N THR A 79 6.76 -1.01 -7.73
CA THR A 79 7.73 -0.28 -8.58
C THR A 79 8.02 -1.00 -9.89
N THR A 80 7.88 -2.32 -9.92
CA THR A 80 8.09 -3.17 -11.09
C THR A 80 7.14 -4.36 -11.07
N LEU A 81 6.91 -5.01 -12.21
CA LEU A 81 6.19 -6.28 -12.28
C LEU A 81 7.15 -7.49 -12.28
N ALA A 82 8.45 -7.24 -12.38
CA ALA A 82 9.46 -8.30 -12.43
C ALA A 82 9.40 -9.19 -11.18
N GLY A 83 9.36 -10.50 -11.39
CA GLY A 83 9.31 -11.50 -10.33
C GLY A 83 7.94 -11.64 -9.64
N LEU A 84 6.88 -11.01 -10.16
CA LEU A 84 5.52 -11.18 -9.67
C LEU A 84 4.71 -12.08 -10.61
N THR A 85 3.93 -12.99 -10.03
CA THR A 85 2.99 -13.80 -10.80
C THR A 85 1.66 -13.07 -10.91
N LEU A 86 1.32 -12.61 -12.10
CA LEU A 86 0.06 -11.92 -12.35
C LEU A 86 -1.01 -12.94 -12.73
N VAL A 87 -2.16 -12.86 -12.07
CA VAL A 87 -3.34 -13.66 -12.38
C VAL A 87 -4.28 -12.76 -13.19
N PRO A 88 -4.32 -12.93 -14.52
CA PRO A 88 -5.14 -12.09 -15.38
C PRO A 88 -6.62 -12.38 -15.15
N THR A 89 -7.39 -11.31 -15.17
CA THR A 89 -8.84 -11.37 -15.08
C THR A 89 -9.41 -10.92 -16.43
N PRO A 90 -10.29 -11.70 -17.08
CA PRO A 90 -10.92 -11.28 -18.32
C PRO A 90 -11.86 -10.08 -18.07
N PRO A 91 -12.13 -9.22 -19.05
CA PRO A 91 -13.19 -8.22 -18.92
C PRO A 91 -14.57 -8.88 -18.73
N SER A 92 -15.43 -8.20 -17.99
CA SER A 92 -16.83 -8.55 -17.75
C SER A 92 -17.74 -7.36 -17.96
N ASP A 93 -19.04 -7.63 -18.12
CA ASP A 93 -20.09 -6.61 -18.19
C ASP A 93 -20.58 -6.19 -16.79
N ALA A 94 -19.86 -6.56 -15.73
CA ALA A 94 -20.23 -6.17 -14.38
C ALA A 94 -20.07 -4.66 -14.16
N ALA A 95 -20.76 -4.15 -13.12
CA ALA A 95 -20.66 -2.76 -12.70
C ALA A 95 -19.20 -2.38 -12.43
N ARG A 96 -18.76 -1.29 -13.06
CA ARG A 96 -17.41 -0.75 -12.90
C ARG A 96 -17.26 -0.13 -11.51
N THR A 97 -16.09 -0.35 -10.90
CA THR A 97 -15.77 0.18 -9.57
C THR A 97 -14.86 1.39 -9.70
N VAL A 98 -15.33 2.57 -9.27
CA VAL A 98 -14.53 3.80 -9.26
C VAL A 98 -13.43 3.72 -8.19
N VAL A 99 -12.20 4.04 -8.56
CA VAL A 99 -11.05 4.11 -7.66
C VAL A 99 -11.15 5.33 -6.76
N SER A 100 -10.97 5.11 -5.45
CA SER A 100 -10.92 6.20 -4.47
C SER A 100 -9.55 6.87 -4.43
N ASP A 101 -9.53 8.17 -4.09
CA ASP A 101 -8.33 9.01 -4.06
C ASP A 101 -7.63 9.23 -5.41
N ALA A 102 -8.29 8.94 -6.54
CA ALA A 102 -7.74 9.22 -7.87
C ALA A 102 -7.35 10.69 -8.05
N SER A 103 -8.11 11.62 -7.45
CA SER A 103 -7.82 13.07 -7.47
C SER A 103 -6.46 13.46 -6.88
N ARG A 104 -5.86 12.62 -6.03
CA ARG A 104 -4.51 12.87 -5.45
C ARG A 104 -3.38 12.34 -6.32
N HIS A 105 -3.69 11.55 -7.34
CA HIS A 105 -2.71 10.83 -8.16
C HIS A 105 -2.81 11.21 -9.65
N GLN A 106 -3.31 12.42 -9.94
CA GLN A 106 -3.60 12.88 -11.29
C GLN A 106 -2.40 12.81 -12.24
N ASN A 107 -1.20 13.20 -11.79
CA ASN A 107 0.01 13.11 -12.61
C ASN A 107 0.36 11.65 -12.99
N ALA A 108 0.13 10.71 -12.09
CA ALA A 108 0.41 9.30 -12.35
C ALA A 108 -0.63 8.70 -13.30
N ILE A 109 -1.90 9.07 -13.14
CA ILE A 109 -3.00 8.63 -14.01
C ILE A 109 -2.83 9.20 -15.43
N ASP A 110 -2.51 10.48 -15.53
CA ASP A 110 -2.22 11.17 -16.80
C ASP A 110 -1.07 10.50 -17.55
N ALA A 111 0.04 10.21 -16.85
CA ALA A 111 1.16 9.48 -17.43
C ALA A 111 0.76 8.07 -17.89
N ALA A 112 -0.02 7.34 -17.09
CA ALA A 112 -0.51 6.01 -17.46
C ALA A 112 -1.38 6.06 -18.73
N ALA A 113 -2.30 7.03 -18.81
CA ALA A 113 -3.15 7.26 -19.98
C ALA A 113 -2.32 7.64 -21.22
N ALA A 114 -1.28 8.46 -21.06
CA ALA A 114 -0.38 8.82 -22.15
C ALA A 114 0.41 7.61 -22.70
N PHE A 115 0.78 6.65 -21.84
CA PHE A 115 1.56 5.47 -22.26
C PHE A 115 0.71 4.29 -22.76
N GLY A 116 -0.54 4.16 -22.31
CA GLY A 116 -1.38 2.99 -22.63
C GLY A 116 -2.75 3.31 -23.22
N GLY A 117 -3.09 4.59 -23.40
CA GLY A 117 -4.40 5.02 -23.90
C GLY A 117 -5.50 4.90 -22.84
N GLY A 118 -6.75 4.79 -23.31
CA GLY A 118 -7.94 4.76 -22.44
C GLY A 118 -8.19 3.41 -21.75
N THR A 119 -7.75 2.30 -22.34
CA THR A 119 -7.92 0.95 -21.81
C THR A 119 -6.61 0.41 -21.27
N LEU A 120 -6.55 0.23 -19.96
CA LEU A 120 -5.38 -0.20 -19.20
C LEU A 120 -5.68 -1.48 -18.43
N THR A 121 -4.66 -1.99 -17.75
CA THR A 121 -4.84 -3.00 -16.70
C THR A 121 -4.35 -2.43 -15.38
N ALA A 122 -4.88 -2.94 -14.28
CA ALA A 122 -4.49 -2.55 -12.94
C ALA A 122 -4.11 -3.77 -12.10
N VAL A 123 -3.06 -3.64 -11.30
CA VAL A 123 -2.65 -4.62 -10.31
C VAL A 123 -3.23 -4.23 -8.95
N LEU A 124 -3.91 -5.18 -8.31
CA LEU A 124 -4.45 -5.01 -6.96
C LEU A 124 -3.44 -5.46 -5.91
N VAL A 125 -2.98 -4.52 -5.08
CA VAL A 125 -1.96 -4.79 -4.05
C VAL A 125 -2.57 -4.68 -2.65
N PRO A 126 -2.76 -5.80 -1.92
CA PRO A 126 -3.30 -5.76 -0.57
C PRO A 126 -2.27 -5.27 0.45
N ARG A 127 -2.74 -4.91 1.65
CA ARG A 127 -1.98 -4.27 2.74
C ARG A 127 -1.23 -2.99 2.36
N ALA A 128 -1.75 -2.25 1.39
CA ALA A 128 -1.26 -0.91 1.11
C ALA A 128 -1.75 0.08 2.16
N THR A 129 -1.06 1.20 2.32
CA THR A 129 -1.46 2.26 3.27
C THR A 129 -1.13 3.63 2.71
N ARG A 130 -1.98 4.63 3.01
CA ARG A 130 -1.58 6.04 2.85
C ARG A 130 -0.38 6.36 3.74
N TRP A 131 0.41 7.35 3.34
CA TRP A 131 1.41 7.96 4.20
C TRP A 131 0.74 8.44 5.51
N LEU A 132 1.31 8.07 6.67
CA LEU A 132 0.72 8.23 8.02
C LEU A 132 -0.56 7.40 8.31
N GLY A 133 -1.04 6.59 7.37
CA GLY A 133 -2.23 5.76 7.57
C GLY A 133 -1.95 4.49 8.38
N ARG A 134 -2.76 4.22 9.41
CA ARG A 134 -2.73 2.93 10.12
C ARG A 134 -3.55 1.84 9.44
N ARG A 135 -4.61 2.19 8.73
CA ARG A 135 -5.55 1.23 8.14
C ARG A 135 -5.00 0.67 6.85
N TYR A 136 -4.94 -0.65 6.75
CA TYR A 136 -4.62 -1.35 5.52
C TYR A 136 -5.74 -1.18 4.50
N ARG A 137 -5.35 -1.04 3.24
CA ARG A 137 -6.21 -0.88 2.07
C ARG A 137 -5.68 -1.76 0.93
N VAL A 138 -6.43 -1.81 -0.15
CA VAL A 138 -5.98 -2.39 -1.42
C VAL A 138 -5.60 -1.23 -2.34
N ALA A 139 -4.31 -1.13 -2.67
CA ALA A 139 -3.84 -0.16 -3.65
C ALA A 139 -4.16 -0.65 -5.06
N VAL A 140 -4.42 0.33 -5.93
CA VAL A 140 -4.65 0.15 -7.34
C VAL A 140 -3.47 0.77 -8.08
N HIS A 141 -2.78 -0.06 -8.86
CA HIS A 141 -1.63 0.37 -9.66
C HIS A 141 -1.91 0.09 -11.14
N LEU A 142 -2.00 1.13 -11.95
CA LEU A 142 -2.17 1.01 -13.39
C LEU A 142 -0.86 0.51 -14.02
N VAL A 143 -1.00 -0.34 -15.02
CA VAL A 143 0.10 -0.85 -15.84
C VAL A 143 -0.08 -0.32 -17.26
N ALA A 144 0.92 0.39 -17.77
CA ALA A 144 0.85 1.03 -19.08
C ALA A 144 2.17 0.97 -19.86
N GLY A 145 2.06 1.00 -21.19
CA GLY A 145 3.17 1.02 -22.14
C GLY A 145 3.87 -0.34 -22.33
N ALA A 146 4.74 -0.41 -23.35
CA ALA A 146 5.47 -1.64 -23.72
C ALA A 146 6.38 -2.17 -22.59
N ASN A 147 6.92 -1.26 -21.77
CA ASN A 147 7.78 -1.60 -20.64
C ASN A 147 7.01 -1.92 -19.35
N GLN A 148 5.68 -2.06 -19.43
CA GLN A 148 4.79 -2.37 -18.30
C GLN A 148 5.05 -1.49 -17.06
N ARG A 149 5.13 -0.17 -17.28
CA ARG A 149 5.37 0.80 -16.22
C ARG A 149 4.18 0.82 -15.27
N VAL A 150 4.48 0.93 -13.98
CA VAL A 150 3.50 0.87 -12.90
C VAL A 150 3.24 2.28 -12.36
N PHE A 151 1.96 2.66 -12.26
CA PHE A 151 1.52 3.98 -11.80
C PHE A 151 0.48 3.84 -10.69
N HIS A 152 0.76 4.39 -9.52
CA HIS A 152 -0.19 4.36 -8.42
C HIS A 152 -1.40 5.26 -8.72
N ALA A 153 -2.60 4.68 -8.80
CA ALA A 153 -3.84 5.40 -9.13
C ALA A 153 -4.72 5.69 -7.91
N GLY A 154 -4.45 5.04 -6.77
CA GLY A 154 -5.20 5.23 -5.53
C GLY A 154 -5.56 3.92 -4.86
N PHE A 155 -6.76 3.84 -4.30
CA PHE A 155 -7.22 2.69 -3.51
C PHE A 155 -8.61 2.23 -3.91
N LEU A 156 -8.92 0.96 -3.67
CA LEU A 156 -10.32 0.50 -3.71
C LEU A 156 -11.17 1.25 -2.68
N PRO A 157 -12.46 1.53 -3.00
CA PRO A 157 -13.42 2.08 -2.04
C PRO A 157 -13.44 1.27 -0.75
N LEU A 158 -13.64 1.94 0.38
CA LEU A 158 -13.41 1.32 1.70
C LEU A 158 -14.21 0.04 1.94
N ALA A 159 -15.48 0.02 1.52
CA ALA A 159 -16.37 -1.14 1.66
C ALA A 159 -15.85 -2.35 0.87
N LEU A 160 -15.50 -2.15 -0.40
CA LEU A 160 -14.93 -3.19 -1.26
C LEU A 160 -13.52 -3.58 -0.83
N GLY A 161 -12.67 -2.61 -0.49
CA GLY A 161 -11.30 -2.85 -0.08
C GLY A 161 -11.21 -3.76 1.14
N ASP A 162 -12.17 -3.69 2.06
CA ASP A 162 -12.25 -4.54 3.23
C ASP A 162 -12.53 -6.02 2.90
N GLU A 163 -13.40 -6.26 1.91
CA GLU A 163 -13.75 -7.59 1.39
C GLU A 163 -12.59 -8.18 0.57
N TRP A 164 -12.14 -7.42 -0.43
CA TRP A 164 -11.05 -7.79 -1.33
C TRP A 164 -9.72 -7.98 -0.61
N HIS A 165 -9.47 -7.24 0.47
CA HIS A 165 -8.24 -7.43 1.26
C HIS A 165 -8.14 -8.85 1.83
N ALA A 166 -9.24 -9.45 2.27
CA ALA A 166 -9.22 -10.81 2.79
C ALA A 166 -8.96 -11.85 1.68
N LEU A 167 -9.54 -11.63 0.50
CA LEU A 167 -9.39 -12.50 -0.67
C LEU A 167 -7.98 -12.44 -1.27
N LEU A 168 -7.39 -11.24 -1.36
CA LEU A 168 -6.07 -11.03 -1.98
C LEU A 168 -4.91 -11.44 -1.07
N LEU A 169 -5.12 -11.57 0.24
CA LEU A 169 -4.02 -11.80 1.18
C LEU A 169 -3.33 -13.18 0.99
N PRO A 170 -4.03 -14.29 0.77
CA PRO A 170 -3.41 -15.57 0.41
C PRO A 170 -2.58 -15.47 -0.88
N LEU A 171 -3.12 -14.85 -1.93
CA LEU A 171 -2.39 -14.66 -3.20
C LEU A 171 -1.08 -13.90 -2.98
N ARG A 172 -1.12 -12.81 -2.21
CA ARG A 172 0.09 -12.05 -1.86
C ARG A 172 1.12 -12.90 -1.13
N ALA A 173 0.72 -13.83 -0.25
CA ALA A 173 1.66 -14.68 0.47
C ALA A 173 2.46 -15.59 -0.49
N GLU A 174 1.92 -15.89 -1.66
CA GLU A 174 2.54 -16.66 -2.74
C GLU A 174 3.25 -15.79 -3.78
N GLY A 175 3.30 -14.47 -3.60
CA GLY A 175 3.82 -13.55 -4.63
C GLY A 175 2.91 -13.41 -5.85
N ARG A 176 1.64 -13.81 -5.74
CA ARG A 176 0.62 -13.70 -6.79
C ARG A 176 -0.23 -12.45 -6.60
N TYR A 177 -0.56 -11.78 -7.69
CA TYR A 177 -1.35 -10.55 -7.69
C TYR A 177 -2.40 -10.58 -8.79
N LEU A 178 -3.60 -10.06 -8.51
CA LEU A 178 -4.64 -9.97 -9.52
C LEU A 178 -4.37 -8.81 -10.46
N LEU A 179 -4.47 -9.08 -11.76
CA LEU A 179 -4.46 -8.09 -12.82
C LEU A 179 -5.89 -7.96 -13.35
N VAL A 180 -6.47 -6.77 -13.20
CA VAL A 180 -7.86 -6.47 -13.57
C VAL A 180 -7.93 -5.42 -14.68
N PRO A 181 -8.89 -5.52 -15.61
CA PRO A 181 -9.12 -4.47 -16.60
C PRO A 181 -9.46 -3.13 -15.91
N ALA A 182 -8.91 -2.04 -16.44
CA ALA A 182 -9.09 -0.70 -15.92
C ALA A 182 -9.29 0.30 -17.05
N THR A 183 -10.13 1.30 -16.81
CA THR A 183 -10.38 2.37 -17.79
C THR A 183 -10.14 3.71 -17.13
N VAL A 184 -9.42 4.59 -17.83
CA VAL A 184 -9.24 5.98 -17.41
C VAL A 184 -10.28 6.83 -18.13
N PHE A 185 -11.02 7.63 -17.36
CA PHE A 185 -12.07 8.51 -17.86
C PHE A 185 -11.72 9.98 -17.65
N GLY A 186 -12.23 10.80 -18.56
CA GLY A 186 -12.04 12.26 -18.58
C GLY A 186 -11.06 12.66 -19.68
N ASP A 187 -11.46 13.64 -20.50
CA ASP A 187 -10.62 14.17 -21.59
C ASP A 187 -9.57 15.16 -21.06
N ARG A 188 -9.82 15.70 -19.86
CA ARG A 188 -8.94 16.62 -19.13
C ARG A 188 -9.04 16.33 -17.64
N ARG A 189 -8.04 16.79 -16.89
CA ARG A 189 -8.04 16.67 -15.42
C ARG A 189 -9.31 17.35 -14.84
N PRO A 190 -9.95 16.74 -13.82
CA PRO A 190 -9.52 15.53 -13.12
C PRO A 190 -9.92 14.23 -13.84
N PHE A 191 -8.96 13.31 -13.99
CA PHE A 191 -9.19 11.96 -14.46
C PHE A 191 -9.79 11.07 -13.37
N SER A 192 -10.72 10.21 -13.78
CA SER A 192 -11.26 9.12 -12.96
C SER A 192 -10.73 7.78 -13.45
N VAL A 193 -10.64 6.80 -12.56
CA VAL A 193 -10.22 5.45 -12.91
C VAL A 193 -11.31 4.50 -12.45
N GLU A 194 -11.73 3.61 -13.34
CA GLU A 194 -12.67 2.55 -13.00
C GLU A 194 -12.07 1.18 -13.26
N LEU A 195 -12.50 0.20 -12.46
CA LEU A 195 -12.00 -1.18 -12.48
C LEU A 195 -13.11 -2.16 -12.77
N ASP A 196 -12.76 -3.22 -13.48
CA ASP A 196 -13.59 -4.41 -13.63
C ASP A 196 -13.29 -5.42 -12.52
N LEU A 197 -14.16 -5.49 -11.51
CA LEU A 197 -14.01 -6.44 -10.41
C LEU A 197 -14.94 -7.66 -10.55
N GLY A 198 -15.91 -7.64 -11.47
CA GLY A 198 -16.92 -8.70 -11.57
C GLY A 198 -16.34 -10.04 -11.97
N SER A 199 -15.48 -10.03 -12.99
CA SER A 199 -14.71 -11.20 -13.41
C SER A 199 -13.59 -11.59 -12.44
N ALA A 200 -13.10 -10.65 -11.63
CA ALA A 200 -11.99 -10.90 -10.71
C ALA A 200 -12.41 -11.86 -9.59
N SER A 201 -13.67 -11.80 -9.17
CA SER A 201 -14.26 -12.76 -8.23
C SER A 201 -14.30 -14.17 -8.81
N ALA A 202 -14.69 -14.31 -10.09
CA ALA A 202 -14.72 -15.60 -10.78
C ALA A 202 -13.31 -16.16 -11.04
N ALA A 203 -12.35 -15.31 -11.42
CA ALA A 203 -10.96 -15.69 -11.61
C ALA A 203 -10.31 -16.13 -10.29
N PHE A 204 -10.62 -15.45 -9.18
CA PHE A 204 -10.18 -15.83 -7.85
C PHE A 204 -10.71 -17.21 -7.43
N LEU A 205 -11.99 -17.51 -7.70
CA LEU A 205 -12.58 -18.81 -7.40
C LEU A 205 -11.89 -19.93 -8.18
N ARG A 206 -11.67 -19.77 -9.50
CA ARG A 206 -10.94 -20.75 -10.31
C ARG A 206 -9.51 -21.00 -9.82
N ALA A 207 -8.79 -19.93 -9.49
CA ALA A 207 -7.43 -20.03 -8.97
C ALA A 207 -7.32 -20.75 -7.61
N ASN A 208 -8.45 -20.84 -6.88
CA ASN A 208 -8.56 -21.62 -5.64
C ASN A 208 -9.03 -23.06 -5.90
N ASP A 209 -9.91 -23.30 -6.87
CA ASP A 209 -10.42 -24.64 -7.21
C ASP A 209 -9.32 -25.53 -7.81
N GLU A 210 -8.43 -24.98 -8.63
CA GLU A 210 -7.22 -25.67 -9.12
C GLU A 210 -6.31 -26.18 -8.00
N ARG A 211 -6.45 -25.60 -6.80
CA ARG A 211 -5.69 -25.95 -5.60
C ARG A 211 -6.31 -27.06 -4.77
N GLY A 212 -7.62 -27.30 -4.90
CA GLY A 212 -8.33 -28.37 -4.19
C GLY A 212 -8.23 -29.73 -4.88
N SER A 213 -7.67 -29.77 -6.10
CA SER A 213 -7.58 -30.96 -6.95
C SER A 213 -6.17 -31.55 -7.05
N GLN A 214 -5.21 -31.02 -6.30
CA GLN A 214 -3.84 -31.53 -6.14
C GLN A 214 -3.61 -31.99 -4.71
#